data_AF-E4XAU0-F1
#
_entry.id   AF-E4XAU0-F1
#
_cell.length_a   1.000
_cell.length_b   1.000
_cell.length_c   1.000
_cell.angle_alpha   90.00
_cell.angle_beta   90.00
_cell.angle_gamma   90.00
#
_symmetry.space_group_name_H-M   'P 1'
#
loop_
_entity.id
_entity.type
_entity.pdbx_description
1 polymer ?
#
loop_
_entity_poly.entity_id
_entity_poly.type
_entity_poly.pdbx_seq_one_letter_code
_entity_poly.pdbx_strand_id
1 'polypeptide(L)'
;MWINIYYIVILSWTLIYFIKSVTGAVPWSKCGNDWNTECCSTTVENDKLVKPESCNGTVVFPESEYWTNEMLQLTDGFGEMGSPRPPIVGALVALWLIVFCCIFKGIKSTGKAAYVTATFPLLMLIILVIRGVTLKGVLSLPRPPETALT
;
A
#
# COMPACT_ATOMS: atom_id res chain seq x y z
N MET A 1 13.81 19.59 -12.00
CA MET A 1 12.51 19.55 -12.75
C MET A 1 11.96 18.13 -12.81
N TRP A 2 12.70 17.16 -13.38
CA TRP A 2 12.30 15.75 -13.47
C TRP A 2 11.96 15.08 -12.13
N ILE A 3 12.77 15.36 -11.12
CA ILE A 3 12.54 14.91 -9.74
C ILE A 3 11.13 15.33 -9.27
N ASN A 4 10.76 16.61 -9.38
CA ASN A 4 9.44 17.07 -8.92
C ASN A 4 8.26 16.36 -9.60
N ILE A 5 8.38 16.04 -10.90
CA ILE A 5 7.32 15.35 -11.66
C ILE A 5 7.16 13.91 -11.17
N TYR A 6 8.26 13.21 -10.90
CA TYR A 6 8.18 11.85 -10.35
C TYR A 6 7.64 11.83 -8.91
N TYR A 7 8.15 12.75 -8.07
CA TYR A 7 7.75 12.83 -6.66
C TYR A 7 6.27 13.17 -6.49
N ILE A 8 5.71 14.07 -7.31
CA ILE A 8 4.30 14.44 -7.20
C ILE A 8 3.36 13.29 -7.57
N VAL A 9 3.76 12.42 -8.50
CA VAL A 9 3.01 11.21 -8.85
C VAL A 9 3.03 10.21 -7.70
N ILE A 10 4.20 9.95 -7.09
CA ILE A 10 4.29 9.10 -5.90
C ILE A 10 3.41 9.66 -4.77
N LEU A 11 3.50 10.96 -4.51
CA LEU A 11 2.71 11.58 -3.46
C LEU A 11 1.20 11.44 -3.73
N SER A 12 0.76 11.53 -4.99
CA SER A 12 -0.64 11.29 -5.35
C SER A 12 -1.09 9.86 -4.98
N TRP A 13 -0.24 8.86 -5.23
CA TRP A 13 -0.52 7.49 -4.81
C TRP A 13 -0.60 7.39 -3.29
N THR A 14 0.38 7.93 -2.57
CA THR A 14 0.38 7.90 -1.10
C THR A 14 -0.86 8.56 -0.50
N LEU A 15 -1.35 9.65 -1.11
CA LEU A 15 -2.55 10.35 -0.67
C LEU A 15 -3.80 9.46 -0.85
N ILE A 16 -3.91 8.75 -1.96
CA ILE A 16 -5.01 7.80 -2.20
C ILE A 16 -4.98 6.67 -1.16
N TYR A 17 -3.81 6.04 -0.97
CA TYR A 17 -3.66 4.96 0.02
C TYR A 17 -3.95 5.44 1.43
N PHE A 18 -3.50 6.65 1.78
CA PHE A 18 -3.78 7.26 3.08
C PHE A 18 -5.28 7.44 3.31
N ILE A 19 -6.00 8.03 2.33
CA ILE A 19 -7.46 8.22 2.42
C ILE A 19 -8.18 6.88 2.55
N LYS A 20 -7.79 5.87 1.76
CA LYS A 20 -8.38 4.52 1.83
C LYS A 20 -8.03 3.77 3.12
N SER A 21 -6.95 4.13 3.80
CA SER A 21 -6.54 3.51 5.06
C SER A 21 -7.30 4.05 6.26
N VAL A 22 -7.78 5.30 6.20
CA VAL A 22 -8.58 5.89 7.29
C VAL A 22 -10.07 5.53 7.20
N THR A 23 -10.52 4.93 6.10
CA THR A 23 -11.94 4.56 5.88
C THR A 23 -12.35 3.21 6.50
N GLY A 24 -11.56 2.64 7.40
CA GLY A 24 -11.89 1.42 8.15
C GLY A 24 -11.33 0.15 7.52
N ALA A 25 -12.10 -0.50 6.64
CA ALA A 25 -11.65 -1.71 5.95
C ALA A 25 -10.93 -1.35 4.64
N VAL A 26 -9.65 -1.74 4.54
CA VAL A 26 -8.85 -1.46 3.34
C VAL A 26 -9.22 -2.42 2.20
N PRO A 27 -9.32 -1.92 0.95
CA PRO A 27 -9.77 -2.75 -0.18
C PRO A 27 -8.78 -3.87 -0.51
N TRP A 28 -7.48 -3.67 -0.27
CA TRP A 28 -6.43 -4.65 -0.50
C TRP A 28 -6.27 -5.71 0.60
N SER A 29 -7.19 -5.81 1.56
CA SER A 29 -7.12 -6.82 2.63
C SER A 29 -7.74 -8.17 2.25
N LYS A 30 -8.58 -8.22 1.21
CA LYS A 30 -9.37 -9.41 0.86
C LYS A 30 -9.40 -9.60 -0.66
N CYS A 31 -9.56 -10.85 -1.07
CA CYS A 31 -9.93 -11.20 -2.44
C CYS A 31 -11.46 -11.06 -2.64
N GLY A 32 -11.89 -10.98 -3.90
CA GLY A 32 -13.31 -10.89 -4.28
C GLY A 32 -13.81 -9.47 -4.58
N ASN A 33 -12.91 -8.57 -4.95
CA ASN A 33 -13.26 -7.26 -5.51
C ASN A 33 -13.29 -7.33 -7.05
N ASP A 34 -13.89 -6.33 -7.70
CA ASP A 34 -14.04 -6.30 -9.17
C ASP A 34 -12.71 -6.29 -9.95
N TRP A 35 -11.62 -5.89 -9.31
CA TRP A 35 -10.28 -5.84 -9.87
C TRP A 35 -9.43 -7.08 -9.56
N ASN A 36 -9.95 -8.03 -8.78
CA ASN A 36 -9.24 -9.27 -8.46
C ASN A 36 -9.37 -10.30 -9.58
N THR A 37 -8.29 -11.05 -9.82
CA THR A 37 -8.35 -12.23 -10.68
C THR A 37 -8.71 -13.48 -9.89
N GLU A 38 -9.02 -14.56 -10.61
CA GLU A 38 -9.30 -15.88 -10.04
C GLU A 38 -8.09 -16.49 -9.31
N CYS A 39 -6.89 -15.92 -9.47
CA CYS A 39 -5.66 -16.34 -8.81
C CYS A 39 -5.36 -15.60 -7.50
N CYS A 40 -6.27 -14.74 -7.04
CA CYS A 40 -6.15 -14.08 -5.74
C CYS A 40 -6.38 -15.07 -4.59
N SER A 41 -5.48 -15.10 -3.60
CA SER A 41 -5.68 -15.87 -2.37
C SER A 41 -5.11 -15.15 -1.14
N THR A 42 -5.84 -15.24 -0.02
CA THR A 42 -5.39 -14.79 1.30
C THR A 42 -5.13 -15.94 2.27
N THR A 43 -5.40 -17.18 1.86
CA THR A 43 -5.34 -18.34 2.74
C THR A 43 -3.94 -18.94 2.72
N VAL A 44 -3.33 -19.05 3.89
CA VAL A 44 -2.04 -19.70 4.08
C VAL A 44 -2.25 -21.01 4.83
N GLU A 45 -1.79 -22.10 4.25
CA GLU A 45 -1.81 -23.44 4.84
C GLU A 45 -0.41 -24.06 4.73
N ASN A 46 0.14 -24.56 5.84
CA ASN A 46 1.50 -25.13 5.91
C ASN A 46 2.57 -24.19 5.31
N ASP A 47 2.52 -22.91 5.67
CA ASP A 47 3.40 -21.84 5.17
C ASP A 47 3.39 -21.64 3.64
N LYS A 48 2.35 -22.14 2.95
CA LYS A 48 2.14 -21.93 1.52
C LYS A 48 0.79 -21.29 1.25
N LEU A 49 0.73 -20.46 0.22
CA LEU A 49 -0.54 -19.91 -0.25
C LEU A 49 -1.37 -21.02 -0.87
N VAL A 50 -2.61 -21.14 -0.41
CA VAL A 50 -3.57 -22.06 -0.98
C VAL A 50 -3.97 -21.54 -2.36
N LYS A 51 -3.71 -22.36 -3.38
CA LYS A 51 -4.07 -22.05 -4.76
C LYS A 51 -5.56 -22.33 -4.99
N PRO A 52 -6.36 -21.35 -5.43
CA PRO A 52 -7.75 -21.58 -5.81
C PRO A 52 -7.84 -22.59 -6.96
N GLU A 53 -8.84 -23.47 -6.95
CA GLU A 53 -9.04 -24.47 -8.01
C GLU A 53 -9.28 -23.83 -9.39
N SER A 54 -9.87 -22.63 -9.43
CA SER A 54 -10.09 -21.84 -10.64
C SER A 54 -8.80 -21.25 -11.24
N CYS A 55 -7.72 -21.16 -10.46
CA CYS A 55 -6.49 -20.53 -10.92
C CYS A 55 -5.61 -21.49 -11.71
N ASN A 56 -5.36 -21.20 -12.99
CA ASN A 56 -4.37 -21.93 -13.80
C ASN A 56 -2.93 -21.34 -13.70
N GLY A 57 -2.74 -20.25 -12.95
CA GLY A 57 -1.49 -19.51 -12.88
C GLY A 57 -0.79 -19.53 -11.52
N THR A 58 0.05 -18.52 -11.29
CA THR A 58 0.66 -18.23 -10.00
C THR A 58 -0.35 -17.56 -9.08
N VAL A 59 -0.41 -18.00 -7.83
CA VAL A 59 -1.24 -17.36 -6.81
C VAL A 59 -0.65 -16.00 -6.45
N VAL A 60 -1.51 -14.99 -6.33
CA VAL A 60 -1.10 -13.61 -6.03
C VAL A 60 -1.90 -13.09 -4.84
N PHE A 61 -1.28 -12.22 -4.05
CA PHE A 61 -1.94 -11.56 -2.94
C PHE A 61 -2.85 -10.41 -3.39
N PRO A 62 -3.93 -10.11 -2.66
CA PRO A 62 -4.85 -9.03 -3.01
C PRO A 62 -4.18 -7.66 -3.08
N GLU A 63 -3.15 -7.38 -2.28
CA GLU A 63 -2.44 -6.09 -2.33
C GLU A 63 -1.60 -5.90 -3.59
N SER A 64 -1.04 -6.97 -4.13
CA SER A 64 -0.29 -6.92 -5.39
C SER A 64 -1.24 -6.68 -6.55
N GLU A 65 -2.38 -7.38 -6.59
CA GLU A 65 -3.40 -7.15 -7.61
C GLU A 65 -4.05 -5.76 -7.49
N TYR A 66 -4.25 -5.27 -6.27
CA TYR A 66 -4.74 -3.91 -6.07
C TYR A 66 -3.78 -2.89 -6.69
N TRP A 67 -2.47 -3.07 -6.50
CA TRP A 67 -1.46 -2.18 -7.08
C TRP A 67 -1.45 -2.24 -8.61
N THR A 68 -1.44 -3.43 -9.21
CA THR A 68 -1.31 -3.56 -10.67
C THR A 68 -2.62 -3.28 -11.40
N ASN A 69 -3.73 -3.85 -10.92
CA ASN A 69 -5.00 -3.87 -11.63
C ASN A 69 -5.84 -2.65 -11.27
N GLU A 70 -5.87 -2.24 -9.99
CA GLU A 70 -6.76 -1.15 -9.52
C GLU A 70 -6.08 0.20 -9.35
N MET A 71 -4.80 0.22 -8.98
CA MET A 71 -4.07 1.48 -8.80
C MET A 71 -3.42 1.92 -10.11
N LEU A 72 -2.52 1.10 -10.67
CA LEU A 72 -1.74 1.48 -11.85
C LEU A 72 -2.46 1.27 -13.18
N GLN A 73 -3.20 0.18 -13.36
CA GLN A 73 -3.76 -0.22 -14.68
C GLN A 73 -2.63 -0.36 -15.70
N LEU A 74 -1.72 -1.29 -15.43
CA LEU A 74 -0.62 -1.56 -16.34
C LEU A 74 -1.16 -1.99 -17.71
N THR A 75 -0.65 -1.38 -18.77
CA THR A 75 -0.92 -1.78 -20.16
C THR A 75 0.10 -2.81 -20.63
N ASP A 76 -0.21 -3.51 -21.72
CA ASP A 76 0.60 -4.61 -22.24
C ASP A 76 1.96 -4.18 -22.81
N GLY A 77 2.21 -2.86 -22.96
CA GLY A 77 3.54 -2.36 -23.35
C GLY A 77 3.68 -0.84 -23.46
N PHE A 78 4.93 -0.39 -23.65
CA PHE A 78 5.30 1.04 -23.74
C PHE A 78 4.70 1.76 -24.96
N GLY A 79 4.31 1.03 -26.01
CA GLY A 79 3.70 1.58 -27.22
C GLY A 79 2.20 1.87 -27.09
N GLU A 80 1.56 1.35 -26.05
CA GLU A 80 0.13 1.48 -25.80
C GLU A 80 -0.07 2.32 -24.53
N MET A 81 -0.16 3.63 -24.71
CA MET A 81 -0.51 4.53 -23.61
C MET A 81 -1.98 4.35 -23.25
N GLY A 82 -2.23 3.82 -22.05
CA GLY A 82 -3.57 3.70 -21.49
C GLY A 82 -4.22 5.05 -21.17
N SER A 83 -5.49 5.02 -20.79
CA SER A 83 -6.22 6.22 -20.34
C SER A 83 -5.74 6.68 -18.96
N PRO A 84 -5.65 8.00 -18.70
CA PRO A 84 -5.35 8.50 -17.36
C PRO A 84 -6.43 8.05 -16.37
N ARG A 85 -6.00 7.51 -15.23
CA ARG A 85 -6.89 7.06 -14.17
C ARG A 85 -7.48 8.24 -13.39
N PRO A 86 -8.81 8.42 -13.37
CA PRO A 86 -9.45 9.54 -12.68
C PRO A 86 -9.10 9.69 -11.19
N PRO A 87 -8.97 8.61 -10.40
CA PRO A 87 -8.56 8.73 -8.99
C PRO A 87 -7.19 9.38 -8.81
N ILE A 88 -6.22 9.03 -9.67
CA ILE A 88 -4.86 9.57 -9.63
C ILE A 88 -4.88 11.05 -10.04
N VAL A 89 -5.60 11.39 -11.10
CA VAL A 89 -5.75 12.79 -11.54
C VAL A 89 -6.40 13.64 -10.45
N GLY A 90 -7.47 13.14 -9.82
CA GLY A 90 -8.13 13.83 -8.70
C GLY A 90 -7.20 14.02 -7.50
N ALA A 91 -6.42 12.99 -7.13
CA ALA A 91 -5.43 13.09 -6.06
C ALA A 91 -4.30 14.07 -6.38
N LEU A 92 -3.87 14.15 -7.65
CA LEU A 92 -2.87 15.12 -8.10
C LEU A 92 -3.37 16.56 -7.93
N VAL A 93 -4.62 16.84 -8.33
CA VAL A 93 -5.25 18.16 -8.14
C VAL A 93 -5.37 18.48 -6.66
N ALA A 94 -5.84 17.52 -5.84
CA ALA A 94 -5.94 17.71 -4.40
C ALA A 94 -4.58 18.00 -3.75
N LEU A 95 -3.53 17.28 -4.13
CA LEU A 95 -2.17 17.49 -3.64
C LEU A 95 -1.66 18.89 -4.00
N TRP A 96 -1.89 19.34 -5.24
CA TRP A 96 -1.57 20.72 -5.65
C TRP A 96 -2.28 21.76 -4.80
N LEU A 97 -3.58 21.57 -4.53
CA LEU A 97 -4.35 22.47 -3.67
C LEU A 97 -3.83 22.47 -2.23
N ILE A 98 -3.49 21.30 -1.68
CA ILE A 98 -2.91 21.19 -0.33
C ILE A 98 -1.58 21.95 -0.26
N VAL A 99 -0.68 21.71 -1.22
CA VAL A 99 0.62 22.40 -1.30
C VAL A 99 0.43 23.91 -1.44
N PHE A 100 -0.48 24.34 -2.32
CA PHE A 100 -0.82 25.75 -2.49
C PHE A 100 -1.32 26.36 -1.18
N CYS A 101 -2.26 25.71 -0.48
CA CYS A 101 -2.78 26.14 0.81
C CYS A 101 -1.69 26.22 1.90
N CYS A 102 -0.72 25.29 1.91
CA CYS A 102 0.40 25.31 2.85
C CYS A 102 1.33 26.51 2.62
N ILE A 103 1.52 26.93 1.36
CA ILE A 103 2.41 28.01 0.96
C ILE A 103 1.71 29.39 1.02
N PHE A 104 0.41 29.47 0.75
CA PHE A 104 -0.32 30.73 0.61
C PHE A 104 -0.26 31.63 1.86
N LYS A 105 -0.17 31.03 3.06
CA LYS A 105 0.00 31.74 4.34
C LYS A 105 1.46 32.11 4.66
N GLY A 106 2.37 31.91 3.71
CA GLY A 106 3.80 32.20 3.80
C GLY A 106 4.62 31.15 4.56
N ILE A 107 5.93 31.39 4.63
CA ILE A 107 6.92 30.46 5.21
C ILE A 107 6.68 30.10 6.68
N LYS A 108 6.02 30.97 7.44
CA LYS A 108 5.64 30.67 8.85
C LYS A 108 4.59 29.56 8.92
N SER A 109 3.69 29.49 7.93
CA SER A 109 2.69 28.41 7.81
C SER A 109 3.32 27.12 7.30
N THR A 110 4.19 27.22 6.29
CA THR A 110 4.96 26.07 5.78
C THR A 110 5.79 25.41 6.88
N GLY A 111 6.43 26.20 7.75
CA GLY A 111 7.18 25.68 8.91
C GLY A 111 6.29 24.88 9.85
N LYS A 112 5.12 25.40 10.22
CA LYS A 112 4.15 24.68 11.06
C LYS A 112 3.67 23.37 10.42
N ALA A 113 3.37 23.38 9.12
CA ALA A 113 2.99 22.18 8.40
C ALA A 113 4.12 21.14 8.38
N ALA A 114 5.36 21.58 8.16
CA ALA A 114 6.54 20.72 8.17
C ALA A 114 6.75 20.01 9.51
N TYR A 115 6.53 20.69 10.64
CA TYR A 115 6.60 20.06 11.97
C TYR A 115 5.60 18.92 12.11
N VAL A 116 4.36 19.09 11.63
CA VAL A 116 3.34 18.04 11.65
C VAL A 116 3.73 16.88 10.73
N THR A 117 4.16 17.17 9.50
CA THR A 117 4.52 16.12 8.52
C THR A 117 5.80 15.37 8.88
N ALA A 118 6.71 15.97 9.65
CA ALA A 118 7.93 15.29 10.14
C ALA A 118 7.67 14.44 11.39
N THR A 119 6.76 14.87 12.26
CA THR A 119 6.45 14.15 13.51
C THR A 119 5.54 12.96 13.28
N PHE A 120 4.59 13.04 12.35
CA PHE A 120 3.64 11.97 12.08
C PHE A 120 4.30 10.62 11.66
N PRO A 121 5.24 10.58 10.69
CA PRO A 121 5.93 9.33 10.34
C PRO A 121 6.74 8.75 11.50
N LEU A 122 7.39 9.59 12.31
CA LEU A 122 8.15 9.14 13.48
C LEU A 122 7.24 8.46 14.51
N LEU A 123 6.08 9.06 14.79
CA LEU A 123 5.07 8.45 15.67
C LEU A 123 4.51 7.15 15.10
N MET A 124 4.19 7.10 13.80
CA MET A 124 3.73 5.88 13.13
C MET A 124 4.77 4.77 13.22
N LEU A 125 6.05 5.06 12.99
CA LEU A 125 7.13 4.07 13.09
C LEU A 125 7.23 3.51 14.51
N ILE A 126 7.15 4.35 15.54
CA ILE A 126 7.19 3.87 16.93
C ILE A 126 6.02 2.92 17.21
N ILE A 127 4.81 3.26 16.78
CA ILE A 127 3.62 2.40 16.97
C ILE A 127 3.76 1.08 16.20
N LEU A 128 4.25 1.13 14.96
CA LEU A 128 4.49 -0.07 14.15
C LEU A 128 5.54 -0.99 14.77
N VAL A 129 6.60 -0.43 15.36
CA VAL A 129 7.61 -1.21 16.08
C VAL A 129 6.99 -1.92 17.27
N ILE A 130 6.21 -1.21 18.11
CA ILE A 130 5.53 -1.81 19.27
C ILE A 130 4.60 -2.94 18.84
N ARG A 131 3.81 -2.72 17.77
CA ARG A 131 2.92 -3.75 17.22
C ARG A 131 3.70 -4.93 16.62
N GLY A 132 4.79 -4.65 15.92
CA GLY A 132 5.66 -5.65 15.31
C GLY A 132 6.28 -6.59 16.34
N VAL A 133 6.80 -6.06 17.46
CA VAL A 133 7.38 -6.90 18.53
C VAL A 133 6.31 -7.66 19.33
N THR A 134 5.07 -7.21 19.30
CA THR A 134 3.94 -7.88 19.98
C THR A 134 3.33 -9.01 19.13
N LEU A 135 3.68 -9.09 17.84
CA LEU A 135 3.14 -10.13 16.95
C LEU A 135 3.73 -11.50 17.31
N LYS A 136 2.85 -12.51 17.46
CA LYS A 136 3.25 -13.89 17.70
C LYS A 136 4.01 -14.40 16.47
N GLY A 137 5.24 -14.91 16.68
CA GLY A 137 6.08 -15.45 15.61
C GLY A 137 7.43 -14.74 15.40
N VAL A 138 7.66 -13.58 16.03
CA VAL A 138 8.98 -12.91 15.95
C VAL A 138 10.03 -13.60 16.84
N LEU A 139 9.59 -14.24 17.93
CA LEU A 139 10.44 -14.92 18.92
C LEU A 139 10.24 -16.44 18.96
N SER A 140 9.69 -17.07 17.91
CA SER A 140 9.62 -18.53 17.87
C SER A 140 11.04 -19.10 17.81
N LEU A 141 11.57 -19.50 18.98
CA LEU A 141 12.77 -20.30 19.11
C LEU A 141 12.60 -21.59 18.28
N PRO A 142 13.69 -22.14 17.71
CA PRO A 142 13.63 -23.43 17.03
C PRO A 142 12.98 -24.45 17.97
N ARG A 143 11.86 -25.03 17.55
CA ARG A 143 11.28 -26.17 18.26
C ARG A 143 12.35 -27.27 18.26
N PRO A 144 12.79 -27.80 19.41
CA PRO A 144 13.72 -28.93 19.41
C PRO A 144 13.08 -30.10 18.66
N PRO A 145 13.87 -30.89 17.91
CA PRO A 145 13.33 -32.03 17.17
C PRO A 145 12.64 -33.00 18.13
N GLU A 146 11.36 -33.28 17.89
CA GLU A 146 10.62 -34.37 18.53
C GLU A 146 11.12 -35.72 18.00
N THR A 147 12.35 -36.10 18.33
CA THR A 147 12.87 -37.45 18.11
C THR A 147 13.91 -37.80 19.18
N ALA A 148 13.44 -38.21 20.35
CA ALA A 148 14.14 -39.12 21.27
C ALA A 148 13.25 -39.44 22.50
N LEU A 149 12.12 -40.14 22.31
CA LEU A 149 11.46 -40.90 23.38
C LEU A 149 10.48 -41.92 22.76
N THR A 150 11.05 -42.88 22.03
CA THR A 150 10.53 -44.24 21.82
C THR A 150 11.71 -45.19 21.77
#